data_AF-H0ERF4-F1
#
_entry.id   AF-H0ERF4-F1
#
_cell.length_a   1.000
_cell.length_b   1.000
_cell.length_c   1.000
_cell.angle_alpha   90.00
_cell.angle_beta   90.00
_cell.angle_gamma   90.00
#
_symmetry.space_group_name_H-M   'P 1'
#
loop_
_entity.id
_entity.type
_entity.pdbx_description
1 polymer ?
#
loop_
_entity_poly.entity_id
_entity_poly.type
_entity_poly.pdbx_seq_one_letter_code
_entity_poly.pdbx_strand_id
1 'polypeptide(L)'
;MIEISSSHPLNLGFDNMFTDGDLSLTKDLFKDIPPYAILSHTWGDDDQEITYKEVMDGSGKSKAGYRKIQFCGEQARRDSLEYIWVDTCCINKGDPVELQKSINSMFLWYKNAVKCYVYLADVSMPGDEDASECKIAIESKFRTAKWFTRGWTLQELLAPSSVDFFSTDYRWIGDKFSLERLIHERTGIPVEALRRYDPKKFSLDERVAWTAKRETKHEEDMAYSLLGMCNIFLPLIYGEGRENAFRRLREEVGRSVEGNGVDKLDDLAAKKEPKFTVPFVRDPKFIGRVDVIQEMTKQLDTRRRIAICGIGGIGIGQRLSDQEEEITIDVLPPKDAEQLMTVESYIKELEASDSDLQDYMDESLPDPRRYPDTVDTEVVEFTA
;
A
#
# COMPACT_ATOMS: atom_id res chain seq x y z
N MET A 1 17.52 -25.32 -7.02
CA MET A 1 16.18 -25.93 -6.80
C MET A 1 15.57 -25.21 -5.61
N ILE A 2 14.75 -24.20 -5.88
CA ILE A 2 14.27 -23.26 -4.88
C ILE A 2 12.84 -22.84 -5.25
N GLU A 3 11.96 -22.89 -4.26
CA GLU A 3 10.52 -22.62 -4.27
C GLU A 3 10.19 -21.11 -4.11
N ILE A 4 8.96 -20.77 -4.48
CA ILE A 4 8.43 -19.44 -4.85
C ILE A 4 7.35 -18.98 -3.86
N SER A 5 7.23 -17.67 -3.60
CA SER A 5 5.99 -17.02 -3.20
C SER A 5 5.87 -15.59 -3.77
N SER A 6 4.70 -14.98 -3.56
CA SER A 6 3.97 -14.11 -4.50
C SER A 6 3.69 -12.73 -3.90
N SER A 7 4.71 -11.96 -3.46
CA SER A 7 4.34 -10.75 -2.68
C SER A 7 5.23 -9.50 -2.67
N HIS A 8 6.47 -9.47 -3.18
CA HIS A 8 7.40 -8.38 -2.82
C HIS A 8 8.42 -8.01 -3.93
N PRO A 9 9.10 -6.84 -3.87
CA PRO A 9 9.61 -6.08 -5.03
C PRO A 9 10.78 -6.69 -5.81
N LEU A 10 11.16 -7.93 -5.54
CA LEU A 10 12.31 -8.54 -6.18
C LEU A 10 11.91 -9.91 -6.65
N ASN A 11 11.83 -10.02 -7.96
CA ASN A 11 11.56 -11.29 -8.58
C ASN A 11 12.58 -11.63 -9.65
N LEU A 12 13.54 -10.78 -10.05
CA LEU A 12 14.59 -11.17 -11.01
C LEU A 12 15.99 -10.89 -10.49
N GLY A 13 16.82 -11.94 -10.51
CA GLY A 13 18.24 -11.91 -10.23
C GLY A 13 19.00 -12.63 -11.35
N PHE A 14 20.29 -12.38 -11.45
CA PHE A 14 21.14 -13.18 -12.34
C PHE A 14 21.51 -14.48 -11.62
N ASP A 15 21.22 -15.63 -12.23
CA ASP A 15 21.69 -16.91 -11.70
C ASP A 15 23.19 -17.04 -11.97
N ASN A 16 23.94 -17.39 -10.92
CA ASN A 16 25.39 -17.61 -10.91
C ASN A 16 26.24 -16.45 -11.47
N MET A 17 27.09 -15.91 -10.59
CA MET A 17 28.31 -15.25 -11.06
C MET A 17 29.00 -16.14 -12.09
N PHE A 18 29.11 -15.62 -13.32
CA PHE A 18 29.80 -16.17 -14.50
C PHE A 18 29.00 -17.16 -15.38
N THR A 19 28.86 -16.74 -16.65
CA THR A 19 28.47 -17.46 -17.89
C THR A 19 26.98 -17.63 -18.22
N ASP A 20 26.41 -16.64 -18.92
CA ASP A 20 25.45 -16.72 -20.06
C ASP A 20 24.31 -15.67 -20.09
N GLY A 21 24.17 -14.81 -19.07
CA GLY A 21 23.20 -13.70 -19.14
C GLY A 21 21.73 -14.14 -19.07
N ASP A 22 21.49 -15.38 -18.63
CA ASP A 22 20.15 -15.87 -18.36
C ASP A 22 19.59 -15.24 -17.07
N LEU A 23 18.34 -14.77 -17.16
CA LEU A 23 17.57 -14.18 -16.07
C LEU A 23 16.86 -15.29 -15.31
N SER A 24 17.01 -15.32 -13.99
CA SER A 24 16.27 -16.24 -13.12
C SER A 24 15.44 -15.46 -12.11
N LEU A 25 14.39 -16.09 -11.58
CA LEU A 25 13.60 -15.44 -10.55
C LEU A 25 14.25 -15.61 -9.17
N THR A 26 14.21 -14.56 -8.34
CA THR A 26 14.74 -14.61 -6.97
C THR A 26 13.80 -15.35 -6.03
N LYS A 27 14.30 -15.73 -4.85
CA LYS A 27 13.45 -16.04 -3.69
C LYS A 27 12.67 -14.79 -3.26
N ASP A 28 11.61 -14.99 -2.50
CA ASP A 28 10.94 -13.92 -1.78
C ASP A 28 11.88 -13.22 -0.79
N LEU A 29 11.99 -11.91 -0.96
CA LEU A 29 12.79 -11.04 -0.12
C LEU A 29 11.86 -10.15 0.71
N PHE A 30 11.65 -10.54 1.98
CA PHE A 30 10.78 -9.84 2.93
C PHE A 30 11.51 -8.81 3.81
N LYS A 31 12.82 -8.99 3.97
CA LYS A 31 13.74 -8.13 4.73
C LYS A 31 15.04 -8.04 3.94
N ASP A 32 15.80 -6.97 4.17
CA ASP A 32 17.12 -6.76 3.55
C ASP A 32 17.06 -6.79 2.01
N ILE A 33 16.10 -6.04 1.45
CA ILE A 33 15.90 -5.90 0.00
C ILE A 33 17.18 -5.32 -0.62
N PRO A 34 17.91 -6.06 -1.46
CA PRO A 34 19.12 -5.58 -2.11
C PRO A 34 18.82 -4.42 -3.06
N PRO A 35 19.82 -3.59 -3.38
CA PRO A 35 19.73 -2.58 -4.45
C PRO A 35 19.28 -3.19 -5.78
N TYR A 36 18.30 -2.57 -6.44
CA TYR A 36 17.76 -3.03 -7.71
C TYR A 36 17.45 -1.89 -8.68
N ALA A 37 17.43 -2.22 -9.97
CA ALA A 37 16.85 -1.40 -11.01
C ALA A 37 15.40 -1.78 -11.27
N ILE A 38 14.59 -0.84 -11.76
CA ILE A 38 13.19 -1.07 -12.11
C ILE A 38 12.93 -0.63 -13.55
N LEU A 39 12.19 -1.44 -14.32
CA LEU A 39 11.84 -1.13 -15.70
C LEU A 39 10.46 -0.46 -15.76
N SER A 40 10.46 0.74 -16.33
CA SER A 40 9.25 1.43 -16.77
C SER A 40 9.15 1.32 -18.29
N HIS A 41 7.99 0.91 -18.80
CA HIS A 41 7.82 0.69 -20.24
C HIS A 41 6.36 0.76 -20.67
N THR A 42 6.14 0.94 -21.98
CA THR A 42 4.81 0.74 -22.57
C THR A 42 4.63 -0.73 -22.91
N TRP A 43 3.52 -1.32 -22.46
CA TRP A 43 3.14 -2.65 -22.91
C TRP A 43 2.86 -2.63 -24.42
N GLY A 44 3.35 -3.65 -25.13
CA GLY A 44 2.97 -3.96 -26.49
C GLY A 44 1.64 -4.73 -26.50
N ASP A 45 1.47 -5.58 -27.51
CA ASP A 45 0.34 -6.49 -27.55
C ASP A 45 0.45 -7.52 -26.41
N ASP A 46 -0.68 -7.84 -25.76
CA ASP A 46 -0.72 -8.68 -24.55
C ASP A 46 -0.04 -10.06 -24.76
N ASP A 47 -0.15 -10.61 -25.98
CA ASP A 47 0.45 -11.90 -26.37
C ASP A 47 1.97 -11.82 -26.54
N GLN A 48 2.50 -10.62 -26.76
CA GLN A 48 3.93 -10.34 -26.95
C GLN A 48 4.65 -9.94 -25.65
N GLU A 49 3.91 -9.65 -24.58
CA GLU A 49 4.49 -9.44 -23.26
C GLU A 49 4.85 -10.77 -22.59
N ILE A 50 5.88 -10.73 -21.75
CA ILE A 50 6.28 -11.90 -20.97
C ILE A 50 5.57 -11.86 -19.64
N THR A 51 4.92 -12.97 -19.33
CA THR A 51 4.24 -13.17 -18.07
C THR A 51 5.16 -13.81 -17.03
N TYR A 52 4.77 -13.69 -15.76
CA TYR A 52 5.40 -14.39 -14.64
C TYR A 52 5.62 -15.89 -14.94
N LYS A 53 4.57 -16.56 -15.43
CA LYS A 53 4.61 -18.00 -15.75
C LYS A 53 5.60 -18.33 -16.86
N GLU A 54 5.75 -17.47 -17.86
CA GLU A 54 6.65 -17.71 -18.99
C GLU A 54 8.12 -17.52 -18.64
N VAL A 55 8.43 -16.70 -17.62
CA VAL A 55 9.76 -16.66 -17.03
C VAL A 55 10.03 -17.94 -16.24
N MET A 56 9.06 -18.37 -15.41
CA MET A 56 9.16 -19.62 -14.64
C MET A 56 9.42 -20.85 -15.51
N ASP A 57 8.67 -20.95 -16.62
CA ASP A 57 8.73 -22.09 -17.53
C ASP A 57 9.83 -21.93 -18.61
N GLY A 58 10.53 -20.79 -18.64
CA GLY A 58 11.55 -20.47 -19.64
C GLY A 58 11.03 -20.32 -21.09
N SER A 59 9.71 -20.24 -21.28
CA SER A 59 9.03 -20.29 -22.57
C SER A 59 8.87 -18.93 -23.26
N GLY A 60 9.12 -17.82 -22.55
CA GLY A 60 8.90 -16.45 -23.04
C GLY A 60 10.01 -15.85 -23.89
N LYS A 61 11.19 -16.50 -24.03
CA LYS A 61 12.40 -15.90 -24.63
C LYS A 61 12.23 -15.46 -26.10
N SER A 62 11.29 -16.03 -26.83
CA SER A 62 11.02 -15.70 -28.24
C SER A 62 10.11 -14.48 -28.43
N LYS A 63 9.44 -14.00 -27.37
CA LYS A 63 8.49 -12.89 -27.45
C LYS A 63 9.19 -11.55 -27.62
N ALA A 64 8.53 -10.62 -28.32
CA ALA A 64 9.07 -9.28 -28.50
C ALA A 64 9.30 -8.53 -27.17
N GLY A 65 8.45 -8.78 -26.17
CA GLY A 65 8.59 -8.23 -24.81
C GLY A 65 9.88 -8.63 -24.11
N TYR A 66 10.51 -9.77 -24.46
CA TYR A 66 11.77 -10.20 -23.86
C TYR A 66 12.89 -9.19 -24.02
N ARG A 67 12.92 -8.50 -25.17
CA ARG A 67 13.95 -7.52 -25.48
C ARG A 67 14.04 -6.41 -24.43
N LYS A 68 12.90 -6.00 -23.87
CA LYS A 68 12.82 -4.95 -22.83
C LYS A 68 13.45 -5.43 -21.52
N ILE A 69 13.24 -6.70 -21.18
CA ILE A 69 13.81 -7.32 -19.98
C ILE A 69 15.32 -7.53 -20.16
N GLN A 70 15.75 -8.02 -21.32
CA GLN A 70 17.17 -8.17 -21.66
C GLN A 70 17.89 -6.81 -21.61
N PHE A 71 17.29 -5.77 -22.18
CA PHE A 71 17.78 -4.40 -22.07
C PHE A 71 17.93 -3.96 -20.61
N CYS A 72 16.88 -4.14 -19.80
CA CYS A 72 16.89 -3.75 -18.39
C CYS A 72 18.02 -4.46 -17.63
N GLY A 73 18.18 -5.77 -17.81
CA GLY A 73 19.26 -6.54 -17.19
C GLY A 73 20.65 -6.12 -17.66
N GLU A 74 20.83 -5.88 -18.96
CA GLU A 74 22.09 -5.38 -19.51
C GLU A 74 22.46 -4.00 -18.94
N GLN A 75 21.50 -3.09 -18.87
CA GLN A 75 21.73 -1.75 -18.34
C GLN A 75 21.98 -1.78 -16.82
N ALA A 76 21.21 -2.58 -16.06
CA ALA A 76 21.44 -2.79 -14.63
C ALA A 76 22.86 -3.29 -14.35
N ARG A 77 23.35 -4.24 -15.15
CA ARG A 77 24.73 -4.75 -15.01
C ARG A 77 25.78 -3.68 -15.25
N ARG A 78 25.58 -2.79 -16.22
CA ARG A 78 26.49 -1.65 -16.48
C ARG A 78 26.52 -0.69 -15.29
N ASP A 79 25.40 -0.54 -14.61
CA ASP A 79 25.26 0.29 -13.41
C ASP A 79 25.58 -0.49 -12.11
N SER A 80 26.14 -1.70 -12.22
CA SER A 80 26.52 -2.57 -11.08
C SER A 80 25.34 -2.96 -10.18
N LEU A 81 24.16 -3.16 -10.76
CA LEU A 81 22.96 -3.68 -10.10
C LEU A 81 22.71 -5.12 -10.53
N GLU A 82 22.64 -6.03 -9.55
CA GLU A 82 22.44 -7.46 -9.77
C GLU A 82 20.97 -7.86 -9.87
N TYR A 83 20.06 -6.99 -9.43
CA TYR A 83 18.64 -7.26 -9.35
C TYR A 83 17.85 -6.26 -10.20
N ILE A 84 16.84 -6.77 -10.88
CA ILE A 84 15.88 -5.95 -11.63
C ILE A 84 14.45 -6.29 -11.24
N TRP A 85 13.55 -5.35 -11.46
CA TRP A 85 12.11 -5.58 -11.35
C TRP A 85 11.39 -5.10 -12.60
N VAL A 86 10.47 -5.93 -13.10
CA VAL A 86 9.65 -5.66 -14.29
C VAL A 86 8.22 -6.13 -14.02
N ASP A 87 7.24 -5.24 -14.02
CA ASP A 87 5.84 -5.50 -13.64
C ASP A 87 5.17 -6.64 -14.42
N THR A 88 5.52 -6.82 -15.70
CA THR A 88 4.92 -7.85 -16.57
C THR A 88 5.25 -9.27 -16.13
N CYS A 89 6.46 -9.49 -15.60
CA CYS A 89 6.95 -10.81 -15.23
C CYS A 89 7.32 -10.96 -13.74
N CYS A 90 7.31 -9.88 -12.97
CA CYS A 90 7.52 -9.89 -11.52
C CYS A 90 6.21 -9.84 -10.73
N ILE A 91 5.04 -9.76 -11.39
CA ILE A 91 3.74 -9.84 -10.72
C ILE A 91 2.98 -11.03 -11.30
N ASN A 92 2.57 -11.97 -10.46
CA ASN A 92 1.60 -12.99 -10.88
C ASN A 92 0.20 -12.38 -11.00
N LYS A 93 -0.10 -11.85 -12.18
CA LYS A 93 -1.42 -11.29 -12.49
C LYS A 93 -2.55 -12.33 -12.44
N GLY A 94 -2.22 -13.63 -12.37
CA GLY A 94 -3.18 -14.73 -12.18
C GLY A 94 -3.60 -14.94 -10.72
N ASP A 95 -2.91 -14.34 -9.75
CA ASP A 95 -3.28 -14.35 -8.33
C ASP A 95 -3.87 -12.98 -7.95
N PRO A 96 -5.19 -12.88 -7.71
CA PRO A 96 -5.84 -11.61 -7.36
C PRO A 96 -5.31 -11.01 -6.05
N VAL A 97 -4.87 -11.85 -5.10
CA VAL A 97 -4.34 -11.38 -3.81
C VAL A 97 -2.97 -10.75 -4.03
N GLU A 98 -2.11 -11.37 -4.83
CA GLU A 98 -0.82 -10.78 -5.23
C GLU A 98 -1.03 -9.49 -6.03
N LEU A 99 -1.93 -9.51 -7.03
CA LEU A 99 -2.19 -8.35 -7.87
C LEU A 99 -2.64 -7.14 -7.03
N GLN A 100 -3.56 -7.37 -6.09
CA GLN A 100 -4.03 -6.37 -5.14
C GLN A 100 -2.88 -5.77 -4.32
N LYS A 101 -2.03 -6.63 -3.74
CA LYS A 101 -0.87 -6.19 -2.94
C LYS A 101 0.13 -5.40 -3.81
N SER A 102 0.38 -5.88 -5.02
CA SER A 102 1.35 -5.32 -5.94
C SER A 102 0.97 -3.92 -6.39
N ILE A 103 -0.28 -3.71 -6.77
CA ILE A 103 -0.77 -2.38 -7.18
C ILE A 103 -0.68 -1.38 -6.02
N ASN A 104 -1.02 -1.79 -4.80
CA ASN A 104 -0.88 -0.93 -3.62
C ASN A 104 0.58 -0.62 -3.23
N SER A 105 1.51 -1.48 -3.64
CA SER A 105 2.93 -1.36 -3.30
C SER A 105 3.78 -0.77 -4.42
N MET A 106 3.25 -0.68 -5.65
CA MET A 106 4.00 -0.32 -6.85
C MET A 106 4.73 1.02 -6.71
N PHE A 107 4.07 2.05 -6.15
CA PHE A 107 4.71 3.34 -5.92
C PHE A 107 5.93 3.23 -5.01
N LEU A 108 5.82 2.46 -3.92
CA LEU A 108 6.92 2.23 -3.00
C LEU A 108 8.07 1.48 -3.68
N TRP A 109 7.75 0.52 -4.54
CA TRP A 109 8.75 -0.23 -5.30
C TRP A 109 9.50 0.65 -6.31
N TYR A 110 8.81 1.56 -7.00
CA TYR A 110 9.46 2.56 -7.84
C TYR A 110 10.28 3.56 -7.02
N LYS A 111 9.77 3.99 -5.86
CA LYS A 111 10.46 4.92 -4.96
C LYS A 111 11.77 4.35 -4.40
N ASN A 112 11.79 3.07 -4.07
CA ASN A 112 12.94 2.41 -3.45
C ASN A 112 13.97 1.86 -4.46
N ALA A 113 13.62 1.82 -5.75
CA ALA A 113 14.58 1.44 -6.79
C ALA A 113 15.75 2.43 -6.86
N VAL A 114 16.95 1.91 -7.08
CA VAL A 114 18.16 2.75 -7.27
C VAL A 114 18.09 3.49 -8.60
N LYS A 115 17.65 2.80 -9.65
CA LYS A 115 17.49 3.31 -11.00
C LYS A 115 16.15 2.86 -11.58
N CYS A 116 15.41 3.80 -12.16
CA CYS A 116 14.29 3.49 -13.04
C CYS A 116 14.74 3.67 -14.50
N TYR A 117 14.75 2.60 -15.27
CA TYR A 117 15.03 2.67 -16.71
C TYR A 117 13.71 2.77 -17.46
N VAL A 118 13.54 3.84 -18.22
CA VAL A 118 12.38 4.04 -19.10
C VAL A 118 12.76 3.62 -20.52
N TYR A 119 12.16 2.53 -21.00
CA TYR A 119 12.36 2.06 -22.37
C TYR A 119 11.27 2.61 -23.30
N LEU A 120 11.65 3.52 -24.20
CA LEU A 120 10.75 4.15 -25.17
C LEU A 120 10.78 3.38 -26.50
N ALA A 121 9.95 2.34 -26.59
CA ALA A 121 9.90 1.44 -27.75
C ALA A 121 9.56 2.13 -29.09
N ASP A 122 8.91 3.30 -29.04
CA ASP A 122 8.47 4.11 -30.18
C ASP A 122 9.38 5.31 -30.49
N VAL A 123 10.50 5.45 -29.79
CA VAL A 123 11.49 6.51 -30.03
C VAL A 123 12.77 5.89 -30.57
N SER A 124 13.08 6.15 -31.85
CA SER A 124 14.34 5.76 -32.48
C SER A 124 15.31 6.92 -32.57
N MET A 125 16.61 6.64 -32.40
CA MET A 125 17.63 7.66 -32.56
C MET A 125 17.89 7.90 -34.06
N PRO A 126 18.06 9.16 -34.50
CA PRO A 126 18.60 9.41 -35.83
C PRO A 126 19.99 8.80 -35.98
N GLY A 127 20.41 8.55 -37.23
CA GLY A 127 21.77 8.09 -37.55
C GLY A 127 22.84 9.12 -37.16
N ASP A 128 24.10 8.86 -37.52
CA ASP A 128 25.24 9.77 -37.26
C ASP A 128 25.20 11.02 -38.18
N GLU A 129 24.08 11.75 -38.15
CA GLU A 129 23.91 13.07 -38.76
C GLU A 129 24.46 14.17 -37.84
N ASP A 130 24.40 15.45 -38.26
CA ASP A 130 24.89 16.58 -37.48
C ASP A 130 24.27 16.61 -36.06
N ALA A 131 25.13 16.68 -35.05
CA ALA A 131 24.76 16.56 -33.64
C ALA A 131 23.66 17.55 -33.20
N SER A 132 23.59 18.74 -33.80
CA SER A 132 22.57 19.74 -33.43
C SER A 132 21.18 19.41 -34.01
N GLU A 133 21.12 18.94 -35.26
CA GLU A 133 19.86 18.50 -35.88
C GLU A 133 19.35 17.21 -35.22
N CYS A 134 20.27 16.31 -34.87
CA CYS A 134 19.95 15.10 -34.12
C CYS A 134 19.25 15.41 -32.79
N LYS A 135 19.73 16.41 -32.01
CA LYS A 135 19.14 16.75 -30.71
C LYS A 135 17.68 17.22 -30.85
N ILE A 136 17.40 18.12 -31.79
CA ILE A 136 16.05 18.63 -32.02
C ILE A 136 15.10 17.50 -32.44
N ALA A 137 15.56 16.60 -33.32
CA ALA A 137 14.79 15.44 -33.75
C ALA A 137 14.47 14.49 -32.57
N ILE A 138 15.44 14.24 -31.68
CA ILE A 138 15.25 13.39 -30.50
C ILE A 138 14.26 14.04 -29.52
N GLU A 139 14.42 15.34 -29.22
CA GLU A 139 13.48 16.05 -28.33
C GLU A 139 12.04 16.02 -28.89
N SER A 140 11.89 16.17 -30.21
CA SER A 140 10.60 16.06 -30.89
C SER A 140 9.97 14.68 -30.70
N LYS A 141 10.72 13.60 -30.99
CA LYS A 141 10.22 12.22 -30.82
C LYS A 141 9.92 11.88 -29.36
N PHE A 142 10.77 12.34 -28.44
CA PHE A 142 10.58 12.17 -26.99
C PHE A 142 9.24 12.74 -26.53
N ARG A 143 8.89 13.96 -26.97
CA ARG A 143 7.60 14.60 -26.64
C ARG A 143 6.39 13.82 -27.13
N THR A 144 6.53 13.09 -28.23
CA THR A 144 5.45 12.28 -28.82
C THR A 144 5.41 10.85 -28.31
N ALA A 145 6.35 10.43 -27.45
CA ALA A 145 6.43 9.07 -26.96
C ALA A 145 5.11 8.64 -26.26
N LYS A 146 4.60 7.47 -26.64
CA LYS A 146 3.40 6.84 -26.07
C LYS A 146 3.52 6.64 -24.56
N TRP A 147 4.74 6.52 -24.03
CA TRP A 147 4.98 6.40 -22.60
C TRP A 147 4.31 7.51 -21.77
N PHE A 148 4.27 8.74 -22.29
CA PHE A 148 3.62 9.86 -21.61
C PHE A 148 2.09 9.80 -21.58
N THR A 149 1.48 8.91 -22.36
CA THR A 149 0.01 8.76 -22.44
C THR A 149 -0.49 7.56 -21.64
N ARG A 150 0.37 6.82 -20.92
CA ARG A 150 -0.06 5.70 -20.08
C ARG A 150 -0.34 6.16 -18.66
N GLY A 151 -1.42 5.68 -18.04
CA GLY A 151 -1.78 6.07 -16.67
C GLY A 151 -0.70 5.73 -15.65
N TRP A 152 -0.29 4.46 -15.60
CA TRP A 152 0.67 3.93 -14.63
C TRP A 152 2.03 4.62 -14.65
N THR A 153 2.52 5.05 -15.83
CA THR A 153 3.83 5.71 -15.97
C THR A 153 3.95 7.04 -15.22
N LEU A 154 2.83 7.59 -14.72
CA LEU A 154 2.85 8.75 -13.83
C LEU A 154 3.57 8.43 -12.51
N GLN A 155 3.27 7.29 -11.89
CA GLN A 155 3.92 6.86 -10.66
C GLN A 155 5.38 6.49 -10.91
N GLU A 156 5.64 5.86 -12.07
CA GLU A 156 6.96 5.43 -12.51
C GLU A 156 7.91 6.61 -12.79
N LEU A 157 7.34 7.79 -13.11
CA LEU A 157 8.08 9.05 -13.27
C LEU A 157 8.38 9.73 -11.93
N LEU A 158 7.37 9.81 -11.06
CA LEU A 158 7.39 10.65 -9.87
C LEU A 158 7.98 9.96 -8.64
N ALA A 159 7.76 8.65 -8.50
CA ALA A 159 8.21 7.92 -7.33
C ALA A 159 9.73 7.75 -7.26
N PRO A 160 10.44 7.32 -8.33
CA PRO A 160 11.87 7.10 -8.27
C PRO A 160 12.67 8.40 -8.14
N SER A 161 13.79 8.33 -7.41
CA SER A 161 14.74 9.44 -7.34
C SER A 161 15.53 9.63 -8.64
N SER A 162 15.86 8.53 -9.33
CA SER A 162 16.59 8.53 -10.61
C SER A 162 15.76 7.84 -11.70
N VAL A 163 15.57 8.53 -12.83
CA VAL A 163 14.90 7.98 -14.02
C VAL A 163 15.76 8.29 -15.25
N ASP A 164 16.15 7.25 -15.99
CA ASP A 164 16.96 7.33 -17.19
C ASP A 164 16.15 6.86 -18.40
N PHE A 165 16.08 7.68 -19.46
CA PHE A 165 15.28 7.41 -20.65
C PHE A 165 16.15 6.83 -21.77
N PHE A 166 15.68 5.76 -22.38
CA PHE A 166 16.37 5.05 -23.44
C PHE A 166 15.49 4.88 -24.68
N SER A 167 16.11 4.95 -25.84
CA SER A 167 15.47 4.69 -27.14
C SER A 167 15.24 3.20 -27.38
N THR A 168 14.49 2.89 -28.45
CA THR A 168 14.29 1.53 -28.96
C THR A 168 15.61 0.82 -29.35
N ASP A 169 16.66 1.61 -29.61
CA ASP A 169 18.01 1.15 -29.97
C ASP A 169 18.94 1.04 -28.74
N TYR A 170 18.39 1.07 -27.52
CA TYR A 170 19.12 1.04 -26.25
C TYR A 170 20.08 2.21 -26.02
N ARG A 171 19.89 3.32 -26.73
CA ARG A 171 20.71 4.53 -26.57
C ARG A 171 20.10 5.42 -25.50
N TRP A 172 20.93 5.94 -24.61
CA TRP A 172 20.53 6.90 -23.59
C TRP A 172 20.13 8.24 -24.24
N ILE A 173 18.94 8.73 -23.88
CA ILE A 173 18.37 9.99 -24.36
C ILE A 173 18.66 11.12 -23.36
N GLY A 174 18.54 10.82 -22.08
CA GLY A 174 18.69 11.76 -20.99
C GLY A 174 18.09 11.21 -19.69
N ASP A 175 18.39 11.88 -18.58
CA ASP A 175 17.76 11.61 -17.29
C ASP A 175 16.61 12.59 -16.99
N LYS A 176 15.84 12.30 -15.93
CA LYS A 176 14.72 13.13 -15.45
C LYS A 176 15.07 14.60 -15.25
N PHE A 177 16.28 14.92 -14.81
CA PHE A 177 16.73 16.29 -14.55
C PHE A 177 17.08 17.00 -15.85
N SER A 178 17.88 16.38 -16.71
CA SER A 178 18.29 16.90 -18.01
C SER A 178 17.10 17.15 -18.95
N LEU A 179 16.02 16.37 -18.80
CA LEU A 179 14.80 16.45 -19.61
C LEU A 179 13.63 17.12 -18.89
N GLU A 180 13.82 17.69 -17.68
CA GLU A 180 12.73 18.17 -16.82
C GLU A 180 11.83 19.20 -17.51
N ARG A 181 12.40 20.08 -18.35
CA ARG A 181 11.65 21.07 -19.13
C ARG A 181 10.73 20.40 -20.15
N LEU A 182 11.25 19.41 -20.89
CA LEU A 182 10.48 18.68 -21.90
C LEU A 182 9.34 17.89 -21.25
N ILE A 183 9.64 17.25 -20.11
CA ILE A 183 8.67 16.48 -19.33
C ILE A 183 7.58 17.40 -18.79
N HIS A 184 7.94 18.55 -18.20
CA HIS A 184 7.00 19.56 -17.74
C HIS A 184 6.08 20.05 -18.86
N GLU A 185 6.63 20.47 -20.00
CA GLU A 185 5.87 20.95 -21.15
C GLU A 185 4.92 19.88 -21.71
N ARG A 186 5.33 18.61 -21.69
CA ARG A 186 4.51 17.50 -22.18
C ARG A 186 3.38 17.13 -21.21
N THR A 187 3.67 17.07 -19.92
CA THR A 187 2.78 16.47 -18.90
C THR A 187 1.99 17.49 -18.08
N GLY A 188 2.46 18.73 -18.01
CA GLY A 188 1.94 19.75 -17.08
C GLY A 188 2.40 19.57 -15.63
N ILE A 189 3.24 18.57 -15.33
CA ILE A 189 3.74 18.31 -13.99
C ILE A 189 4.78 19.38 -13.62
N PRO A 190 4.65 20.08 -12.47
CA PRO A 190 5.63 21.09 -12.03
C PRO A 190 7.05 20.50 -11.91
N VAL A 191 8.06 21.28 -12.30
CA VAL A 191 9.48 20.85 -12.22
C VAL A 191 9.87 20.46 -10.78
N GLU A 192 9.33 21.13 -9.78
CA GLU A 192 9.53 20.77 -8.37
C GLU A 192 9.03 19.35 -8.03
N ALA A 193 7.89 18.92 -8.59
CA ALA A 193 7.37 17.57 -8.42
C ALA A 193 8.26 16.53 -9.13
N LEU A 194 8.81 16.87 -10.31
CA LEU A 194 9.73 15.98 -11.05
C LEU A 194 11.03 15.74 -10.30
N ARG A 195 11.59 16.79 -9.70
CA ARG A 195 12.84 16.71 -8.93
C ARG A 195 12.66 15.95 -7.63
N ARG A 196 11.60 16.25 -6.89
CA ARG A 196 11.25 15.56 -5.64
C ARG A 196 9.77 15.67 -5.37
N TYR A 197 9.06 14.56 -5.62
CA TYR A 197 7.64 14.49 -5.32
C TYR A 197 7.40 14.46 -3.80
N ASP A 198 6.54 15.37 -3.35
CA ASP A 198 6.02 15.42 -1.98
C ASP A 198 4.50 15.56 -2.06
N PRO A 199 3.73 14.53 -1.64
CA PRO A 199 2.27 14.54 -1.73
C PRO A 199 1.63 15.65 -0.90
N LYS A 200 2.34 16.24 0.08
CA LYS A 200 1.83 17.35 0.90
C LYS A 200 1.81 18.69 0.16
N LYS A 201 2.59 18.82 -0.91
CA LYS A 201 2.71 20.08 -1.68
C LYS A 201 1.68 20.22 -2.80
N PHE A 202 1.03 19.13 -3.18
CA PHE A 202 0.10 19.10 -4.32
C PHE A 202 -1.24 18.57 -3.86
N SER A 203 -2.29 19.32 -4.14
CA SER A 203 -3.66 18.91 -3.88
C SER A 203 -4.03 17.61 -4.62
N LEU A 204 -5.12 16.98 -4.20
CA LEU A 204 -5.64 15.83 -4.95
C LEU A 204 -6.01 16.24 -6.38
N ASP A 205 -6.65 17.39 -6.57
CA ASP A 205 -7.08 17.84 -7.90
C ASP A 205 -5.90 18.13 -8.85
N GLU A 206 -4.79 18.67 -8.35
CA GLU A 206 -3.56 18.82 -9.15
C GLU A 206 -3.00 17.46 -9.58
N ARG A 207 -2.98 16.48 -8.68
CA ARG A 207 -2.49 15.12 -8.98
C ARG A 207 -3.39 14.40 -9.98
N VAL A 208 -4.71 14.57 -9.85
CA VAL A 208 -5.70 14.10 -10.81
C VAL A 208 -5.51 14.80 -12.16
N ALA A 209 -5.23 16.11 -12.19
CA ALA A 209 -5.00 16.83 -13.44
C ALA A 209 -3.81 16.27 -14.25
N TRP A 210 -2.80 15.70 -13.59
CA TRP A 210 -1.65 15.05 -14.26
C TRP A 210 -2.02 13.76 -15.00
N THR A 211 -3.24 13.24 -14.81
CA THR A 211 -3.75 12.08 -15.55
C THR A 211 -4.58 12.45 -16.78
N ALA A 212 -4.88 13.74 -16.99
CA ALA A 212 -5.84 14.19 -18.01
C ALA A 212 -5.50 13.78 -19.46
N LYS A 213 -4.22 13.60 -19.79
CA LYS A 213 -3.74 13.18 -21.12
C LYS A 213 -3.30 11.71 -21.15
N ARG A 214 -3.65 10.94 -20.13
CA ARG A 214 -3.26 9.54 -19.95
C ARG A 214 -4.46 8.62 -20.16
N GLU A 215 -4.15 7.39 -20.52
CA GLU A 215 -5.09 6.32 -20.81
C GLU A 215 -4.66 5.04 -20.07
N THR A 216 -5.66 4.24 -19.72
CA THR A 216 -5.48 2.97 -19.03
C THR A 216 -6.30 1.88 -19.70
N LYS A 217 -5.87 0.61 -19.53
CA LYS A 217 -6.57 -0.55 -20.10
C LYS A 217 -7.90 -0.78 -19.42
N HIS A 218 -7.88 -0.82 -18.08
CA HIS A 218 -9.08 -0.77 -17.26
C HIS A 218 -9.36 0.67 -16.87
N GLU A 219 -10.61 1.10 -16.91
CA GLU A 219 -10.91 2.51 -16.68
C GLU A 219 -10.70 2.94 -15.23
N GLU A 220 -10.83 2.01 -14.29
CA GLU A 220 -10.60 2.18 -12.86
C GLU A 220 -9.12 2.41 -12.53
N ASP A 221 -8.21 1.90 -13.36
CA ASP A 221 -6.76 2.12 -13.21
C ASP A 221 -6.40 3.61 -13.29
N MET A 222 -7.26 4.46 -13.87
CA MET A 222 -7.06 5.90 -13.86
C MET A 222 -7.07 6.47 -12.44
N ALA A 223 -7.87 5.88 -11.55
CA ALA A 223 -7.87 6.19 -10.12
C ALA A 223 -6.82 5.34 -9.38
N TYR A 224 -6.70 4.05 -9.69
CA TYR A 224 -5.76 3.18 -8.97
C TYR A 224 -4.28 3.56 -9.18
N SER A 225 -3.96 4.13 -10.34
CA SER A 225 -2.63 4.69 -10.62
C SER A 225 -2.29 5.94 -9.79
N LEU A 226 -3.20 6.42 -8.94
CA LEU A 226 -2.95 7.53 -8.01
C LEU A 226 -2.81 7.09 -6.56
N LEU A 227 -3.06 5.81 -6.23
CA LEU A 227 -3.09 5.32 -4.85
C LEU A 227 -1.79 5.63 -4.11
N GLY A 228 -0.66 5.16 -4.63
CA GLY A 228 0.63 5.35 -3.98
C GLY A 228 1.11 6.80 -3.97
N MET A 229 0.78 7.58 -5.00
CA MET A 229 1.00 9.03 -5.03
C MET A 229 0.18 9.75 -3.95
N CYS A 230 -1.00 9.24 -3.64
CA CYS A 230 -1.84 9.78 -2.58
C CYS A 230 -1.50 9.22 -1.19
N ASN A 231 -0.60 8.23 -1.12
CA ASN A 231 -0.34 7.43 0.08
C ASN A 231 -1.63 6.80 0.63
N ILE A 232 -2.42 6.21 -0.27
CA ILE A 232 -3.73 5.63 -0.01
C ILE A 232 -3.69 4.15 -0.38
N PHE A 233 -4.42 3.33 0.38
CA PHE A 233 -4.61 1.92 0.13
C PHE A 233 -6.09 1.64 -0.12
N LEU A 234 -6.43 1.03 -1.25
CA LEU A 234 -7.81 0.68 -1.59
C LEU A 234 -7.90 -0.72 -2.19
N PRO A 235 -8.95 -1.51 -1.85
CA PRO A 235 -9.33 -2.68 -2.61
C PRO A 235 -9.62 -2.34 -4.08
N LEU A 236 -9.07 -3.10 -5.01
CA LEU A 236 -9.31 -2.98 -6.43
C LEU A 236 -10.60 -3.73 -6.76
N ILE A 237 -11.56 -3.01 -7.32
CA ILE A 237 -12.82 -3.55 -7.79
C ILE A 237 -12.91 -3.24 -9.29
N TYR A 238 -12.40 -4.15 -10.11
CA TYR A 238 -12.58 -4.04 -11.56
C TYR A 238 -14.04 -4.31 -11.92
N GLY A 239 -14.64 -3.42 -12.70
CA GLY A 239 -16.08 -3.38 -12.99
C GLY A 239 -16.86 -2.38 -12.14
N GLU A 240 -16.23 -1.67 -11.18
CA GLU A 240 -16.92 -0.58 -10.46
C GLU A 240 -17.07 0.69 -11.30
N GLY A 241 -16.30 0.81 -12.38
CA GLY A 241 -16.31 1.98 -13.26
C GLY A 241 -15.44 3.13 -12.74
N ARG A 242 -14.97 3.97 -13.68
CA ARG A 242 -14.01 5.05 -13.41
C ARG A 242 -14.50 6.02 -12.33
N GLU A 243 -15.75 6.44 -12.40
CA GLU A 243 -16.33 7.44 -11.52
C GLU A 243 -16.38 6.95 -10.06
N ASN A 244 -16.72 5.68 -9.85
CA ASN A 244 -16.77 5.08 -8.50
C ASN A 244 -15.37 4.89 -7.91
N ALA A 245 -14.41 4.45 -8.73
CA ALA A 245 -13.01 4.33 -8.30
C ALA A 245 -12.45 5.70 -7.86
N PHE A 246 -12.73 6.77 -8.62
CA PHE A 246 -12.35 8.14 -8.23
C PHE A 246 -13.09 8.65 -6.99
N ARG A 247 -14.38 8.34 -6.85
CA ARG A 247 -15.15 8.70 -5.66
C ARG A 247 -14.52 8.09 -4.40
N ARG A 248 -14.21 6.80 -4.43
CA ARG A 248 -13.54 6.10 -3.31
C ARG A 248 -12.16 6.66 -3.02
N LEU A 249 -11.37 6.97 -4.06
CA LEU A 249 -10.08 7.63 -3.89
C LEU A 249 -10.23 8.97 -3.16
N ARG A 250 -11.18 9.82 -3.58
CA ARG A 250 -11.43 11.12 -2.95
C ARG A 250 -11.87 10.98 -1.48
N GLU A 251 -12.78 10.04 -1.20
CA GLU A 251 -13.26 9.75 0.15
C GLU A 251 -12.12 9.29 1.08
N GLU A 252 -11.22 8.43 0.61
CA GLU A 252 -10.10 7.92 1.41
C GLU A 252 -9.00 8.98 1.62
N VAL A 253 -8.74 9.82 0.61
CA VAL A 253 -7.85 10.99 0.78
C VAL A 253 -8.42 11.97 1.81
N GLY A 254 -9.73 12.24 1.77
CA GLY A 254 -10.40 13.10 2.75
C GLY A 254 -10.24 12.57 4.18
N ARG A 255 -10.54 11.28 4.39
CA ARG A 255 -10.37 10.62 5.70
C ARG A 255 -8.92 10.64 6.19
N SER A 256 -7.96 10.45 5.29
CA SER A 256 -6.54 10.48 5.65
C SER A 256 -6.07 11.87 6.11
N VAL A 257 -6.60 12.95 5.52
CA VAL A 257 -6.30 14.32 5.96
C VAL A 257 -6.90 14.60 7.34
N GLU A 258 -8.11 14.12 7.60
CA GLU A 258 -8.77 14.24 8.90
C GLU A 258 -8.07 13.40 10.00
N GLY A 259 -7.53 12.23 9.63
CA GLY A 259 -6.76 11.34 10.51
C GLY A 259 -5.32 11.78 10.79
N ASN A 260 -4.72 12.62 9.94
CA ASN A 260 -3.36 13.15 10.11
C ASN A 260 -3.24 14.20 11.25
N GLY A 261 -4.30 14.42 12.04
CA GLY A 261 -4.24 15.09 13.34
C GLY A 261 -3.75 14.20 14.48
N VAL A 262 -3.40 12.93 14.21
CA VAL A 262 -2.83 11.99 15.18
C VAL A 262 -1.41 11.63 14.72
N ASP A 263 -0.44 12.44 15.15
CA ASP A 263 0.99 12.23 14.91
C ASP A 263 1.51 10.98 15.65
N LYS A 264 2.48 10.30 14.99
CA LYS A 264 3.52 9.40 15.53
C LYS A 264 3.10 8.21 16.41
N LEU A 265 3.68 7.05 16.09
CA LEU A 265 3.60 5.83 16.92
C LEU A 265 4.01 6.02 18.39
N ASP A 266 4.75 7.10 18.70
CA ASP A 266 5.19 7.42 20.06
C ASP A 266 4.06 8.01 20.94
N ASP A 267 3.01 8.59 20.36
CA ASP A 267 1.91 9.21 21.12
C ASP A 267 0.76 8.23 21.45
N LEU A 268 0.84 6.98 20.97
CA LEU A 268 -0.17 5.94 21.16
C LEU A 268 -0.25 5.38 22.59
N ALA A 269 0.69 5.73 23.46
CA ALA A 269 0.61 5.39 24.88
C ALA A 269 -0.34 6.29 25.68
N ALA A 270 -0.74 7.47 25.15
CA ALA A 270 -1.37 8.50 25.99
C ALA A 270 -2.85 8.83 25.70
N LYS A 271 -3.46 8.35 24.61
CA LYS A 271 -4.89 8.63 24.33
C LYS A 271 -5.57 7.47 23.61
N LYS A 272 -6.35 6.67 24.33
CA LYS A 272 -7.35 5.78 23.74
C LYS A 272 -8.75 6.26 24.14
N GLU A 273 -9.41 6.96 23.23
CA GLU A 273 -10.86 6.88 23.10
C GLU A 273 -11.16 5.82 22.03
N PRO A 274 -11.92 4.75 22.33
CA PRO A 274 -12.30 3.77 21.32
C PRO A 274 -13.41 4.36 20.43
N LYS A 275 -13.06 4.75 19.20
CA LYS A 275 -14.03 5.08 18.15
C LYS A 275 -14.33 3.86 17.29
N PHE A 276 -15.16 2.96 17.78
CA PHE A 276 -15.83 1.96 16.95
C PHE A 276 -17.29 1.83 17.37
N THR A 277 -18.16 2.58 16.70
CA THR A 277 -19.61 2.33 16.73
C THR A 277 -20.03 1.95 15.32
N VAL A 278 -20.29 0.66 15.10
CA VAL A 278 -20.87 0.16 13.84
C VAL A 278 -22.36 0.49 13.87
N PRO A 279 -22.90 1.33 12.95
CA PRO A 279 -24.30 1.71 12.99
C PRO A 279 -25.16 0.56 12.46
N PHE A 280 -25.77 -0.21 13.37
CA PHE A 280 -26.85 -1.13 13.01
C PHE A 280 -28.19 -0.39 13.06
N VAL A 281 -29.05 -0.62 12.06
CA VAL A 281 -30.44 -0.13 12.06
C VAL A 281 -31.25 -0.92 13.11
N ARG A 282 -31.98 -0.20 13.97
CA ARG A 282 -32.77 -0.75 15.08
C ARG A 282 -33.86 -1.70 14.56
N ASP A 283 -33.92 -2.94 15.06
CA ASP A 283 -35.03 -3.85 14.76
C ASP A 283 -36.26 -3.46 15.59
N PRO A 284 -37.38 -3.03 14.96
CA PRO A 284 -38.59 -2.62 15.66
C PRO A 284 -39.32 -3.77 16.38
N LYS A 285 -38.92 -5.03 16.18
CA LYS A 285 -39.49 -6.21 16.86
C LYS A 285 -38.72 -6.63 18.12
N PHE A 286 -37.70 -5.88 18.52
CA PHE A 286 -36.95 -6.17 19.74
C PHE A 286 -37.82 -5.99 21.00
N ILE A 287 -38.15 -7.10 21.65
CA ILE A 287 -38.91 -7.12 22.91
C ILE A 287 -37.92 -6.99 24.06
N GLY A 288 -37.81 -5.79 24.64
CA GLY A 288 -36.82 -5.48 25.67
C GLY A 288 -36.98 -6.31 26.95
N ARG A 289 -35.85 -6.82 27.48
CA ARG A 289 -35.73 -7.49 28.79
C ARG A 289 -35.49 -6.43 29.88
N VAL A 290 -36.58 -5.82 30.35
CA VAL A 290 -36.59 -4.68 31.30
C VAL A 290 -35.88 -5.01 32.62
N ASP A 291 -35.93 -6.27 33.03
CA ASP A 291 -35.26 -6.83 34.20
C ASP A 291 -33.73 -6.74 34.14
N VAL A 292 -33.13 -7.14 33.01
CA VAL A 292 -31.67 -7.09 32.81
C VAL A 292 -31.18 -5.64 32.79
N ILE A 293 -31.99 -4.75 32.22
CA ILE A 293 -31.67 -3.32 32.09
C ILE A 293 -31.64 -2.65 33.45
N GLN A 294 -32.62 -2.94 34.31
CA GLN A 294 -32.67 -2.39 35.66
C GLN A 294 -31.47 -2.83 36.49
N GLU A 295 -31.05 -4.09 36.36
CA GLU A 295 -29.88 -4.60 37.07
C GLU A 295 -28.58 -3.96 36.54
N MET A 296 -28.44 -3.79 35.22
CA MET A 296 -27.30 -3.07 34.64
C MET A 296 -27.22 -1.62 35.11
N THR A 297 -28.32 -0.87 35.05
CA THR A 297 -28.35 0.54 35.52
C THR A 297 -27.96 0.64 36.99
N LYS A 298 -28.42 -0.29 37.83
CA LYS A 298 -28.07 -0.33 39.25
C LYS A 298 -26.57 -0.60 39.49
N GLN A 299 -25.96 -1.47 38.68
CA GLN A 299 -24.52 -1.76 38.77
C GLN A 299 -23.68 -0.57 38.28
N LEU A 300 -24.13 0.12 37.22
CA LEU A 300 -23.48 1.30 36.65
C LEU A 300 -23.50 2.52 37.57
N ASP A 301 -24.56 2.69 38.36
CA ASP A 301 -24.63 3.76 39.38
C ASP A 301 -23.51 3.67 40.45
N THR A 302 -22.87 2.49 40.58
CA THR A 302 -21.85 2.25 41.61
C THR A 302 -20.45 1.96 41.06
N ARG A 303 -20.30 1.70 39.75
CA ARG A 303 -19.05 1.20 39.16
C ARG A 303 -18.78 1.82 37.78
N ARG A 304 -17.50 2.03 37.46
CA ARG A 304 -17.06 2.69 36.20
C ARG A 304 -16.92 1.75 34.99
N ARG A 305 -16.92 0.42 35.17
CA ARG A 305 -16.74 -0.56 34.08
C ARG A 305 -17.57 -1.83 34.34
N ILE A 306 -18.18 -2.37 33.28
CA ILE A 306 -18.95 -3.62 33.31
C ILE A 306 -18.70 -4.40 32.02
N ALA A 307 -18.32 -5.67 32.11
CA ALA A 307 -18.25 -6.57 30.96
C ALA A 307 -19.55 -7.37 30.80
N ILE A 308 -20.03 -7.52 29.56
CA ILE A 308 -21.27 -8.27 29.28
C ILE A 308 -20.94 -9.42 28.33
N CYS A 309 -21.12 -10.64 28.83
CA CYS A 309 -20.91 -11.86 28.06
C CYS A 309 -22.24 -12.50 27.67
N GLY A 310 -22.36 -13.02 26.45
CA GLY A 310 -23.53 -13.76 26.02
C GLY A 310 -23.37 -14.43 24.67
N ILE A 311 -24.29 -15.36 24.37
CA ILE A 311 -24.26 -16.14 23.13
C ILE A 311 -24.54 -15.21 21.93
N GLY A 312 -23.72 -15.30 20.88
CA GLY A 312 -23.88 -14.49 19.68
C GLY A 312 -25.28 -14.63 19.07
N GLY A 313 -25.91 -13.50 18.74
CA GLY A 313 -27.24 -13.47 18.10
C GLY A 313 -28.42 -13.06 19.01
N ILE A 314 -28.20 -12.82 20.31
CA ILE A 314 -29.26 -12.46 21.27
C ILE A 314 -29.55 -10.95 21.39
N GLY A 315 -28.92 -10.11 20.55
CA GLY A 315 -29.23 -8.67 20.48
C GLY A 315 -28.41 -7.73 21.38
N ILE A 316 -27.27 -8.19 21.95
CA ILE A 316 -26.37 -7.37 22.78
C ILE A 316 -25.92 -6.10 22.03
N GLY A 317 -25.59 -6.22 20.74
CA GLY A 317 -25.11 -5.10 19.91
C GLY A 317 -26.16 -4.03 19.59
N GLN A 318 -27.46 -4.33 19.63
CA GLN A 318 -28.51 -3.34 19.35
C GLN A 318 -28.74 -2.36 20.50
N ARG A 319 -28.23 -2.66 21.70
CA ARG A 319 -28.52 -1.91 22.92
C ARG A 319 -27.41 -0.94 23.36
N LEU A 320 -26.21 -1.10 22.79
CA LEU A 320 -25.04 -0.25 23.03
C LEU A 320 -25.23 1.21 22.58
N SER A 321 -26.27 1.51 21.78
CA SER A 321 -26.50 2.85 21.23
C SER A 321 -27.26 3.82 22.13
N ASP A 322 -27.83 3.37 23.26
CA ASP A 322 -28.85 4.13 23.99
C ASP A 322 -28.34 4.80 25.30
N GLN A 323 -27.05 4.73 25.66
CA GLN A 323 -26.50 5.44 26.84
C GLN A 323 -25.24 6.26 26.50
N GLU A 324 -25.26 7.55 26.83
CA GLU A 324 -24.23 8.56 26.51
C GLU A 324 -23.18 8.78 27.62
N GLU A 325 -23.09 7.92 28.63
CA GLU A 325 -22.06 8.05 29.68
C GLU A 325 -20.92 7.03 29.51
N GLU A 326 -19.72 7.48 29.90
CA GLU A 326 -18.40 6.87 29.71
C GLU A 326 -18.29 5.50 30.42
N ILE A 327 -18.91 4.49 29.83
CA ILE A 327 -18.93 3.11 30.33
C ILE A 327 -18.21 2.24 29.30
N THR A 328 -17.07 1.67 29.69
CA THR A 328 -16.39 0.66 28.87
C THR A 328 -17.11 -0.67 29.03
N ILE A 329 -17.72 -1.17 27.95
CA ILE A 329 -18.44 -2.46 27.91
C ILE A 329 -17.79 -3.38 26.89
N ASP A 330 -17.13 -4.44 27.38
CA ASP A 330 -16.51 -5.46 26.54
C ASP A 330 -17.50 -6.60 26.25
N VAL A 331 -17.70 -6.90 24.96
CA VAL A 331 -18.56 -8.00 24.47
C VAL A 331 -17.65 -9.08 23.87
N LEU A 332 -17.53 -10.20 24.57
CA LEU A 332 -16.68 -11.31 24.14
C LEU A 332 -17.45 -12.29 23.24
N PRO A 333 -16.98 -12.60 22.02
CA PRO A 333 -17.56 -13.67 21.22
C PRO A 333 -17.13 -15.03 21.77
N PRO A 334 -18.03 -16.04 21.86
CA PRO A 334 -17.61 -17.38 22.22
C PRO A 334 -16.82 -17.97 21.04
N LYS A 335 -15.49 -18.06 21.17
CA LYS A 335 -14.67 -18.91 20.33
C LYS A 335 -14.42 -20.22 21.09
N ASP A 336 -14.90 -21.30 20.49
CA ASP A 336 -14.59 -22.71 20.75
C ASP A 336 -14.56 -23.18 22.21
N ALA A 337 -15.56 -23.98 22.56
CA ALA A 337 -15.82 -24.57 23.88
C ALA A 337 -14.71 -25.50 24.45
N GLU A 338 -13.52 -25.54 23.86
CA GLU A 338 -12.38 -26.35 24.32
C GLU A 338 -11.16 -25.53 24.79
N GLN A 339 -11.21 -24.21 24.73
CA GLN A 339 -10.25 -23.35 25.45
C GLN A 339 -11.00 -22.44 26.42
N LEU A 340 -11.49 -23.03 27.52
CA LEU A 340 -11.78 -22.30 28.75
C LEU A 340 -10.47 -21.79 29.34
N MET A 341 -9.89 -20.75 28.73
CA MET A 341 -9.27 -19.70 29.54
C MET A 341 -10.44 -19.13 30.34
N THR A 342 -10.61 -19.61 31.57
CA THR A 342 -11.58 -19.04 32.50
C THR A 342 -11.33 -17.53 32.53
N VAL A 343 -12.38 -16.72 32.54
CA VAL A 343 -12.29 -15.25 32.55
C VAL A 343 -11.29 -14.76 33.63
N GLU A 344 -11.15 -15.52 34.73
CA GLU A 344 -10.13 -15.37 35.77
C GLU A 344 -8.66 -15.40 35.28
N SER A 345 -8.29 -16.25 34.30
CA SER A 345 -6.91 -16.33 33.80
C SER A 345 -6.54 -15.12 32.95
N TYR A 346 -7.51 -14.59 32.19
CA TYR A 346 -7.32 -13.37 31.39
C TYR A 346 -7.30 -12.12 32.27
N ILE A 347 -8.11 -12.09 33.35
CA ILE A 347 -8.03 -11.04 34.37
C ILE A 347 -6.66 -11.06 35.07
N LYS A 348 -6.13 -12.24 35.42
CA LYS A 348 -4.77 -12.35 35.97
C LYS A 348 -3.66 -11.88 35.03
N GLU A 349 -3.81 -12.08 33.72
CA GLU A 349 -2.85 -11.53 32.74
C GLU A 349 -2.94 -10.00 32.66
N LEU A 350 -4.15 -9.43 32.77
CA LEU A 350 -4.34 -7.99 32.82
C LEU A 350 -3.79 -7.40 34.12
N GLU A 351 -4.04 -8.03 35.27
CA GLU A 351 -3.51 -7.61 36.57
C GLU A 351 -1.98 -7.76 36.66
N ALA A 352 -1.41 -8.83 36.07
CA ALA A 352 0.04 -9.03 36.01
C ALA A 352 0.73 -7.96 35.14
N SER A 353 0.09 -7.54 34.05
CA SER A 353 0.61 -6.49 33.17
C SER A 353 0.66 -5.10 33.83
N ASP A 354 -0.20 -4.85 34.82
CA ASP A 354 -0.16 -3.63 35.65
C ASP A 354 0.94 -3.70 36.74
N SER A 355 1.30 -4.90 37.23
CA SER A 355 2.37 -5.07 38.22
C SER A 355 3.79 -4.91 37.65
N ASP A 356 4.02 -5.35 36.41
CA ASP A 356 5.31 -5.21 35.72
C ASP A 356 5.62 -3.74 35.35
N LEU A 357 4.60 -2.89 35.30
CA LEU A 357 4.73 -1.43 35.14
C LEU A 357 5.12 -0.73 36.44
N GLN A 358 4.86 -1.33 37.60
CA GLN A 358 5.19 -0.76 38.91
C GLN A 358 6.67 -0.93 39.27
N ASP A 359 7.29 -2.04 38.90
CA ASP A 359 8.74 -2.29 39.11
C ASP A 359 9.63 -1.41 38.21
N TYR A 360 9.10 -0.90 37.09
CA TYR A 360 9.81 0.03 36.20
C TYR A 360 9.73 1.51 36.64
N MET A 361 8.99 1.81 37.72
CA MET A 361 8.73 3.18 38.18
C MET A 361 9.38 3.55 39.53
N ASP A 362 10.24 2.70 40.11
CA ASP A 362 10.86 2.94 41.43
C ASP A 362 12.15 3.80 41.41
N GLU A 363 12.50 4.45 40.30
CA GLU A 363 13.50 5.52 40.30
C GLU A 363 12.84 6.88 40.02
N SER A 364 12.58 7.60 41.13
CA SER A 364 12.14 9.01 41.25
C SER A 364 10.63 9.29 41.41
N LEU A 365 10.15 9.25 42.66
CA LEU A 365 8.82 9.74 43.10
C LEU A 365 8.66 11.27 42.92
N PRO A 366 7.41 11.76 42.66
CA PRO A 366 6.67 12.38 43.77
C PRO A 366 5.15 12.10 43.86
N ASP A 367 4.69 12.09 45.12
CA ASP A 367 3.34 12.18 45.74
C ASP A 367 2.40 10.95 45.71
N PRO A 368 2.30 10.19 46.82
CA PRO A 368 1.44 8.99 46.96
C PRO A 368 -0.05 9.30 47.24
N ARG A 369 -0.56 10.49 46.93
CA ARG A 369 -1.96 10.87 47.23
C ARG A 369 -2.92 10.91 46.04
N ARG A 370 -2.61 10.25 44.93
CA ARG A 370 -3.46 10.28 43.72
C ARG A 370 -4.09 8.97 43.26
N TYR A 371 -3.85 7.86 43.93
CA TYR A 371 -4.47 6.58 43.58
C TYR A 371 -5.14 5.98 44.83
N PRO A 372 -6.46 5.81 44.84
CA PRO A 372 -7.08 4.87 45.77
C PRO A 372 -6.66 3.46 45.34
N ASP A 373 -6.09 2.72 46.28
CA ASP A 373 -5.72 1.31 46.14
C ASP A 373 -6.93 0.47 45.69
N THR A 374 -6.64 -0.54 44.85
CA THR A 374 -7.51 -1.66 44.44
C THR A 374 -8.77 -1.31 43.62
N VAL A 375 -8.72 -1.55 42.30
CA VAL A 375 -9.89 -1.55 41.42
C VAL A 375 -10.50 -2.96 41.44
N ASP A 376 -11.54 -3.15 42.25
CA ASP A 376 -12.33 -4.39 42.26
C ASP A 376 -12.92 -4.66 40.86
N THR A 377 -12.42 -5.70 40.20
CA THR A 377 -12.97 -6.21 38.93
C THR A 377 -13.69 -7.52 39.22
N GLU A 378 -15.01 -7.57 39.00
CA GLU A 378 -15.81 -8.77 39.26
C GLU A 378 -16.68 -9.09 38.03
N VAL A 379 -16.71 -10.38 37.65
CA VAL A 379 -17.39 -10.89 36.44
C VAL A 379 -18.83 -11.27 36.77
N VAL A 380 -19.79 -10.75 36.02
CA VAL A 380 -21.20 -11.17 36.12
C VAL A 380 -21.55 -12.04 34.91
N GLU A 381 -21.69 -13.34 35.14
CA GLU A 381 -22.17 -14.29 34.13
C GLU A 381 -23.71 -14.29 34.07
N PHE A 382 -24.26 -14.05 32.88
CA PHE A 382 -25.68 -14.27 32.62
C PHE A 382 -25.85 -15.58 31.84
N THR A 383 -26.24 -16.64 32.54
CA THR A 383 -26.67 -17.89 31.88
C THR A 383 -28.10 -17.75 31.40
N ALA A 384 -28.39 -18.34 30.22
CA ALA A 384 -29.65 -18.23 29.48
C ALA A 384 -30.92 -18.64 30.26
#